data_AF-A0A941T0U9-F1
#
_entry.id   AF-A0A941T0U9-F1
#
_cell.length_a   1.000
_cell.length_b   1.000
_cell.length_c   1.000
_cell.angle_alpha   90.00
_cell.angle_beta   90.00
_cell.angle_gamma   90.00
#
_symmetry.space_group_name_H-M   'P 1'
#
loop_
_entity.id
_entity.type
_entity.pdbx_description
1 polymer ?
#
loop_
_entity_poly.entity_id
_entity_poly.type
_entity_poly.pdbx_seq_one_letter_code
_entity_poly.pdbx_strand_id
1 'polypeptide(L)'
;AGAVVGNAIERAGTREDAFEILVQLRNGERRAIVQAKGSESFNPGDAVILVTTGGKTRVMRAPAVAPAGGSQPVGTPVPSKG
;
A
#
# COMPACT_ATOMS: atom_id res chain seq x y z
N ALA A 1 -34.95 -37.97 -13.12
CA ALA A 1 -34.78 -37.30 -11.82
C ALA A 1 -33.45 -36.57 -11.84
N GLY A 2 -33.50 -35.25 -11.97
CA GLY A 2 -32.31 -34.41 -11.92
C GLY A 2 -31.93 -34.12 -10.48
N ALA A 3 -30.64 -34.16 -10.21
CA ALA A 3 -30.06 -33.51 -9.04
C ALA A 3 -28.59 -33.24 -9.38
N VAL A 4 -28.38 -32.25 -10.26
CA VAL A 4 -27.13 -31.50 -10.24
C VAL A 4 -27.17 -30.75 -8.91
N VAL A 5 -26.81 -31.42 -7.82
CA VAL A 5 -26.44 -30.81 -6.53
C VAL A 5 -25.08 -30.15 -6.75
N GLY A 6 -25.01 -29.28 -7.76
CA GLY A 6 -23.85 -28.53 -8.09
C GLY A 6 -23.72 -27.46 -7.03
N ASN A 7 -22.60 -27.47 -6.30
CA ASN A 7 -21.51 -26.49 -6.47
C ASN A 7 -21.87 -24.98 -6.44
N ALA A 8 -23.12 -24.63 -6.14
CA ALA A 8 -23.66 -23.28 -6.21
C ALA A 8 -23.73 -22.62 -4.82
N ILE A 9 -23.53 -23.38 -3.75
CA ILE A 9 -23.56 -22.85 -2.37
C ILE A 9 -22.25 -22.12 -2.02
N GLU A 10 -21.11 -22.44 -2.64
CA GLU A 10 -19.81 -21.90 -2.22
C GLU A 10 -19.53 -20.45 -2.68
N ARG A 11 -20.45 -19.80 -3.41
CA ARG A 11 -20.25 -18.42 -3.88
C ARG A 11 -21.05 -17.36 -3.16
N ALA A 12 -21.64 -17.69 -2.01
CA ALA A 12 -22.07 -16.69 -1.03
C ALA A 12 -20.89 -16.19 -0.18
N GLY A 13 -19.74 -15.92 -0.81
CA GLY A 13 -18.66 -15.19 -0.17
C GLY A 13 -19.15 -13.76 0.07
N THR A 14 -19.00 -13.27 1.30
CA THR A 14 -19.34 -11.90 1.69
C THR A 14 -18.80 -10.91 0.65
N ARG A 15 -19.68 -10.22 -0.07
CA ARG A 15 -19.29 -9.11 -0.94
C ARG A 15 -18.82 -7.99 -0.03
N GLU A 16 -17.51 -7.90 0.15
CA GLU A 16 -16.87 -6.81 0.87
C GLU A 16 -16.65 -5.62 -0.08
N ASP A 17 -16.93 -4.42 0.42
CA ASP A 17 -16.56 -3.19 -0.27
C ASP A 17 -15.04 -3.12 -0.41
N ALA A 18 -14.55 -2.99 -1.65
CA ALA A 18 -13.14 -2.97 -1.95
C ALA A 18 -12.77 -1.81 -2.89
N PHE A 19 -11.51 -1.40 -2.83
CA PHE A 19 -10.88 -0.55 -3.84
C PHE A 19 -10.14 -1.43 -4.84
N GLU A 20 -10.35 -1.16 -6.13
CA GLU A 20 -9.47 -1.61 -7.19
C GLU A 20 -8.46 -0.50 -7.48
N ILE A 21 -7.18 -0.77 -7.25
CA ILE A 21 -6.12 0.23 -7.33
C ILE A 21 -5.16 -0.17 -8.43
N LEU A 22 -5.05 0.69 -9.44
CA LEU A 22 -4.06 0.58 -10.49
C LEU A 22 -2.78 1.32 -10.07
N VAL A 23 -1.69 0.58 -9.89
CA VAL A 23 -0.39 1.15 -9.53
C VAL A 23 0.58 1.03 -10.70
N GLN A 24 1.18 2.16 -11.07
CA GLN A 24 2.32 2.21 -11.98
C GLN A 24 3.61 2.11 -11.16
N LEU A 25 4.36 1.02 -11.33
CA LEU A 25 5.67 0.87 -10.72
C LEU A 25 6.72 1.74 -11.43
N ARG A 26 7.83 1.99 -10.74
CA ARG A 26 8.95 2.80 -11.25
C ARG A 26 9.61 2.23 -12.51
N ASN A 27 9.53 0.92 -12.72
CA ASN A 27 10.04 0.23 -13.91
C ASN A 27 9.09 0.32 -15.12
N GLY A 28 7.94 0.99 -15.00
CA GLY A 28 6.95 1.08 -16.08
C GLY A 28 5.92 -0.07 -16.10
N GLU A 29 6.03 -1.06 -15.21
CA GLU A 29 5.02 -2.11 -15.05
C GLU A 29 3.78 -1.61 -14.31
N ARG A 30 2.59 -2.02 -14.76
CA ARG A 30 1.32 -1.71 -14.08
C ARG A 30 0.80 -2.93 -13.35
N ARG A 31 0.37 -2.74 -12.11
CA ARG A 31 -0.26 -3.79 -11.29
C ARG A 31 -1.63 -3.31 -10.80
N ALA A 32 -2.64 -4.14 -11.00
CA ALA A 32 -3.96 -3.96 -10.39
C ALA A 32 -4.00 -4.74 -9.08
N ILE A 33 -4.38 -4.06 -7.99
CA ILE A 33 -4.49 -4.66 -6.66
C ILE A 33 -5.87 -4.34 -6.12
N VAL A 34 -6.61 -5.38 -5.75
CA VAL A 34 -7.89 -5.25 -5.06
C VAL A 34 -7.64 -5.38 -3.57
N GLN A 35 -8.05 -4.38 -2.79
CA GLN A 35 -7.99 -4.42 -1.33
C GLN A 35 -9.29 -3.94 -0.71
N ALA A 36 -9.70 -4.54 0.41
CA ALA A 36 -10.86 -4.09 1.18
C ALA A 36 -10.75 -2.60 1.53
N LYS A 37 -11.88 -1.89 1.57
CA LYS A 37 -11.89 -0.49 2.01
C LYS A 37 -11.48 -0.43 3.49
N GLY A 38 -10.41 0.31 3.77
CA GLY A 38 -10.01 0.67 5.12
C GLY A 38 -10.25 2.16 5.37
N SER A 39 -9.46 2.74 6.28
CA SER A 39 -9.47 4.18 6.57
C SER A 39 -8.69 5.01 5.52
N GLU A 40 -7.98 4.35 4.62
CA GLU A 40 -7.19 5.00 3.57
C GLU A 40 -8.01 5.18 2.29
N SER A 41 -7.93 6.39 1.72
CA SER A 41 -8.40 6.71 0.37
C SER A 41 -7.21 7.01 -0.53
N PHE A 42 -7.31 6.58 -1.78
CA PHE A 42 -6.28 6.76 -2.81
C PHE A 42 -6.82 7.63 -3.93
N ASN A 43 -6.06 8.64 -4.33
CA ASN A 43 -6.33 9.45 -5.51
C ASN A 43 -5.31 9.14 -6.61
N PRO A 44 -5.67 9.34 -7.89
CA PRO A 44 -4.70 9.26 -8.98
C PRO A 44 -3.52 10.21 -8.73
N GLY A 45 -2.30 9.69 -8.87
CA GLY A 45 -1.06 10.44 -8.64
C GLY A 45 -0.50 10.34 -7.22
N ASP A 46 -1.24 9.78 -6.26
CA ASP A 46 -0.71 9.53 -4.91
C ASP A 46 0.52 8.62 -4.97
N ALA A 47 1.58 9.02 -4.25
CA ALA A 47 2.73 8.15 -4.05
C ALA A 47 2.32 7.01 -3.12
N VAL A 48 2.56 5.77 -3.55
CA VAL A 48 2.18 4.57 -2.80
C VAL A 48 3.35 3.61 -2.66
N ILE A 49 3.27 2.76 -1.64
CA ILE A 49 4.15 1.62 -1.44
C ILE A 49 3.32 0.33 -1.47
N LEU A 50 3.91 -0.72 -2.02
CA LEU A 50 3.34 -2.06 -1.97
C LEU A 50 3.99 -2.82 -0.82
N VAL A 51 3.17 -3.35 0.08
CA VAL A 51 3.62 -4.18 1.20
C VAL A 51 3.15 -5.60 0.94
N THR A 52 4.07 -6.56 0.92
CA THR A 52 3.74 -7.98 0.72
C THR A 52 4.09 -8.77 1.98
N THR A 53 3.10 -9.43 2.55
CA THR A 53 3.25 -10.25 3.76
C THR A 53 2.51 -11.57 3.56
N GLY A 54 3.19 -12.70 3.75
CA GLY A 54 2.56 -14.03 3.65
C GLY A 54 1.85 -14.28 2.31
N GLY A 55 2.39 -13.77 1.21
CA GLY A 55 1.80 -13.91 -0.14
C GLY A 55 0.64 -12.95 -0.44
N LYS A 56 0.26 -12.06 0.48
CA LYS A 56 -0.76 -11.03 0.25
C LYS A 56 -0.09 -9.68 0.03
N THR A 57 -0.51 -8.95 -1.00
CA THR A 57 0.00 -7.60 -1.30
C THR A 57 -1.09 -6.56 -1.02
N ARG A 58 -0.73 -5.48 -0.33
CA ARG A 58 -1.60 -4.31 -0.10
C ARG A 58 -0.93 -3.02 -0.56
N VAL A 59 -1.76 -2.04 -0.90
CA VAL A 59 -1.30 -0.69 -1.25
C VAL A 59 -1.49 0.20 -0.04
N MET A 60 -0.42 0.90 0.35
CA MET A 60 -0.46 1.93 1.40
C MET A 60 0.06 3.23 0.83
N ARG A 61 -0.44 4.37 1.32
CA ARG A 61 0.17 5.66 0.95
C ARG A 61 1.62 5.69 1.41
N ALA A 62 2.49 6.18 0.54
CA ALA A 62 3.87 6.41 0.92
C ALA A 62 3.89 7.40 2.08
N PRO A 63 4.66 7.14 3.15
CA PRO A 63 4.87 8.15 4.17
C PRO A 63 5.36 9.42 3.48
N ALA A 64 4.85 10.58 3.91
CA ALA A 64 5.46 11.85 3.56
C ALA A 64 6.86 11.81 4.18
N VAL A 65 7.84 11.37 3.40
CA VAL A 65 9.23 11.45 3.80
C VAL A 65 9.49 12.95 3.88
N ALA A 66 9.46 13.51 5.08
CA ALA A 66 10.31 14.66 5.35
C ALA A 66 11.70 14.21 4.88
N PRO A 67 12.33 14.89 3.91
CA PRO A 67 13.56 14.42 3.31
C PRO A 67 14.54 14.03 4.42
N ALA A 68 15.06 12.81 4.37
CA ALA A 68 16.09 12.34 5.29
C ALA A 68 17.43 13.02 4.96
N GLY A 69 17.46 14.34 4.97
CA GLY A 69 18.62 15.17 4.60
C GLY A 69 18.36 16.67 4.82
N GLY A 70 18.90 17.19 5.92
CA GLY A 70 18.88 18.61 6.31
C GLY A 70 17.95 18.86 7.49
N SER A 71 18.37 18.98 8.74
CA SER A 71 19.56 19.65 9.25
C SER A 71 19.89 19.01 10.60
N GLN A 72 20.98 18.26 10.70
CA GLN A 72 21.58 18.08 12.03
C GLN A 72 22.24 19.42 12.35
N PRO A 73 21.89 20.11 13.45
CA PRO A 73 22.61 21.31 13.83
C PRO A 73 24.08 20.91 14.00
N VAL A 74 24.95 21.49 13.16
CA VAL A 74 26.39 21.46 13.37
C VAL A 74 26.61 21.91 14.80
N GLY A 75 27.01 20.97 15.66
CA GLY A 75 27.43 21.27 17.01
C GLY A 75 28.59 22.26 16.92
N THR A 76 28.41 23.43 17.52
CA THR A 76 29.41 24.49 17.64
C THR A 76 30.76 23.89 18.07
N PRO A 77 31.90 24.32 17.49
CA PRO A 77 33.21 23.86 17.94
C PRO A 77 33.40 24.22 19.42
N VAL A 78 33.78 23.22 20.24
CA VAL A 78 34.16 23.45 21.63
C VAL A 78 35.48 24.23 21.64
N PRO A 79 35.56 25.45 22.19
CA PRO A 79 36.84 26.14 22.30
C PRO A 79 37.71 25.45 23.36
N SER A 80 38.86 24.94 22.94
CA SER A 80 39.91 24.47 23.83
C SER A 80 40.48 25.67 24.59
N LYS A 81 40.31 25.72 25.92
CA LYS A 81 41.10 26.61 26.78
C LYS A 81 42.49 26.02 26.93
N GLY A 82 43.51 26.84 26.67
CA GLY A 82 44.90 26.58 27.06
C GLY A 82 45.16 26.84 28.53
#